data_AF-A0A1Z4LMI4-F1
#
_entry.id   AF-A0A1Z4LMI4-F1
#
_cell.length_a   1.000
_cell.length_b   1.000
_cell.length_c   1.000
_cell.angle_alpha   90.00
_cell.angle_beta   90.00
_cell.angle_gamma   90.00
#
_symmetry.space_group_name_H-M   'P 1'
#
loop_
_entity.id
_entity.type
_entity.pdbx_description
1 polymer ?
#
loop_
_entity_poly.entity_id
_entity_poly.type
_entity_poly.pdbx_seq_one_letter_code
_entity_poly.pdbx_strand_id
1 'polypeptide(L)'
;MQLPSSENPNTNNEPAAELRQEVEQLSDIASNIAIDSEMEAKIQSLLAQIKKSLREQQLSIEMQRELARLLSLMSKLNYRNPQQVYILDLAISILLENHETSEKSVNSNSPNHLQDKSCRNLVFIKEARRQIAVQSQEYPNPFSSIIKGTGGAYNRLLSGLSWFFIIFVICPIISGGLILAGRDLINYREKGEKYSQVEPVLKELVKKQNELDKAYNMRDELKVRLKKVDREIESIKPQLEADIPNSPISEENIANNQVLANVKDIENFENEIKDVRDKLIAVQSNIDSELKSVEKQEANVKERNSETVLIEQQNLDTLNPGTQNIKNQQINSISQDFFESTIFYILVAVSMGALGSAVSIIVRYNKFIEQSKEGESDLFFTGFFRPIVGMSFAIFAVELIESGVFSGIFTITKQQSRTVYLYMSIAFIAGFSERLVEDVVIKTENTLTGFSSTSDK
;
A
#
# COMPACT_ATOMS: atom_id res chain seq x y z
N MET A 1 9.36 75.05 35.67
CA MET A 1 9.83 73.65 35.63
C MET A 1 8.82 72.84 36.41
N GLN A 2 7.79 72.34 35.73
CA GLN A 2 6.65 71.64 36.32
C GLN A 2 6.99 70.15 36.46
N LEU A 3 6.85 69.64 37.69
CA LEU A 3 6.85 68.21 38.00
C LEU A 3 5.54 67.58 37.47
N PRO A 4 5.59 66.41 36.81
CA PRO A 4 4.38 65.65 36.55
C PRO A 4 4.09 64.77 37.77
N SER A 5 2.96 65.05 38.41
CA SER A 5 2.33 64.26 39.46
C SER A 5 1.10 63.59 38.87
N SER A 6 1.10 62.25 38.76
CA SER A 6 -0.05 61.37 39.07
C SER A 6 0.23 59.95 38.57
N GLU A 7 0.78 59.09 39.43
CA GLU A 7 0.57 57.65 39.30
C GLU A 7 -0.92 57.35 39.51
N ASN A 8 -1.51 56.63 38.57
CA ASN A 8 -2.92 56.27 38.57
C ASN A 8 -3.07 54.85 39.16
N PRO A 9 -3.55 54.67 40.40
CA PRO A 9 -3.55 53.38 41.07
C PRO A 9 -4.89 52.69 40.84
N ASN A 10 -5.16 52.10 39.66
CA ASN A 10 -6.35 51.25 39.51
C ASN A 10 -6.43 50.29 38.30
N THR A 11 -5.32 49.90 37.68
CA THR A 11 -5.34 48.93 36.55
C THR A 11 -5.45 47.47 36.97
N ASN A 12 -5.43 47.14 38.26
CA ASN A 12 -5.41 45.74 38.73
C ASN A 12 -6.77 45.04 38.76
N ASN A 13 -7.88 45.73 38.43
CA ASN A 13 -9.24 45.16 38.48
C ASN A 13 -9.80 44.72 37.12
N GLU A 14 -9.07 44.95 36.03
CA GLU A 14 -9.48 44.61 34.65
C GLU A 14 -9.73 43.09 34.43
N PRO A 15 -8.89 42.15 34.94
CA PRO A 15 -9.05 40.72 34.68
C PRO A 15 -10.35 40.14 35.27
N ALA A 16 -10.79 40.67 36.41
CA ALA A 16 -11.99 40.20 37.09
C ALA A 16 -13.28 40.61 36.38
N ALA A 17 -13.26 41.71 35.63
CA ALA A 17 -14.41 42.18 34.86
C ALA A 17 -14.63 41.33 33.61
N GLU A 18 -13.56 41.02 32.86
CA GLU A 18 -13.62 40.15 31.67
C GLU A 18 -14.12 38.74 32.02
N LEU A 19 -13.59 38.16 33.10
CA LEU A 19 -14.02 36.85 33.61
C LEU A 19 -15.52 36.79 33.93
N ARG A 20 -16.08 37.85 34.53
CA ARG A 20 -17.52 37.91 34.85
C ARG A 20 -18.38 37.91 33.59
N GLN A 21 -17.93 38.58 32.54
CA GLN A 21 -18.63 38.62 31.27
C GLN A 21 -18.62 37.25 30.56
N GLU A 22 -17.49 36.55 30.58
CA GLU A 22 -17.36 35.22 29.95
C GLU A 22 -18.23 34.16 30.67
N VAL A 23 -18.29 34.21 32.01
CA VAL A 23 -19.16 33.33 32.82
C VAL A 23 -20.65 33.52 32.47
N GLU A 24 -21.09 34.77 32.27
CA GLU A 24 -22.48 35.06 31.93
C GLU A 24 -22.83 34.53 30.53
N GLN A 25 -21.95 34.73 29.55
CA GLN A 25 -22.13 34.19 28.19
C GLN A 25 -22.21 32.66 28.16
N LEU A 26 -21.40 31.98 28.97
CA LEU A 26 -21.42 30.52 29.09
C LEU A 26 -22.72 29.99 29.69
N SER A 27 -23.28 30.71 30.66
CA SER A 27 -24.58 30.37 31.28
C SER A 27 -25.70 30.39 30.24
N ASP A 28 -25.72 31.41 29.38
CA ASP A 28 -26.72 31.54 28.31
C ASP A 28 -26.59 30.43 27.27
N ILE A 29 -25.36 30.06 26.87
CA ILE A 29 -25.11 28.97 25.92
C ILE A 29 -25.59 27.63 26.49
N ALA A 30 -25.29 27.34 27.77
CA ALA A 30 -25.66 26.09 28.41
C ALA A 30 -27.18 25.87 28.43
N SER A 31 -27.97 26.92 28.62
CA SER A 31 -29.44 26.84 28.66
C SER A 31 -30.12 26.57 27.31
N ASN A 32 -29.39 26.72 26.19
CA ASN A 32 -29.96 26.65 24.84
C ASN A 32 -29.62 25.35 24.09
N ILE A 33 -28.74 24.50 24.62
CA ILE A 33 -28.32 23.25 23.96
C ILE A 33 -29.12 22.10 24.57
N ALA A 34 -29.69 21.23 23.73
CA ALA A 34 -30.37 20.00 24.17
C ALA A 34 -29.37 19.01 24.77
N ILE A 35 -28.97 19.25 26.01
CA ILE A 35 -28.04 18.45 26.80
C ILE A 35 -28.85 17.53 27.73
N ASP A 36 -28.26 16.39 28.10
CA ASP A 36 -28.79 15.56 29.19
C ASP A 36 -28.98 16.40 30.46
N SER A 37 -30.17 16.34 31.06
CA SER A 37 -30.59 17.25 32.14
C SER A 37 -29.69 17.17 33.37
N GLU A 38 -29.06 16.02 33.61
CA GLU A 38 -28.08 15.84 34.68
C GLU A 38 -26.81 16.67 34.44
N MET A 39 -26.34 16.73 33.21
CA MET A 39 -25.09 17.40 32.87
C MET A 39 -25.25 18.92 32.78
N GLU A 40 -26.42 19.38 32.30
CA GLU A 40 -26.79 20.79 32.37
C GLU A 40 -26.81 21.27 33.83
N ALA A 41 -27.42 20.50 34.75
CA ALA A 41 -27.44 20.82 36.17
C ALA A 41 -26.03 20.90 36.79
N LYS A 42 -25.12 19.99 36.40
CA LYS A 42 -23.72 20.04 36.85
C LYS A 42 -22.99 21.29 36.34
N ILE A 43 -23.17 21.64 35.07
CA ILE A 43 -22.56 22.84 34.48
C ILE A 43 -23.08 24.11 35.18
N GLN A 44 -24.40 24.20 35.41
CA GLN A 44 -25.01 25.33 36.11
C GLN A 44 -24.50 25.42 37.56
N SER A 45 -24.37 24.29 38.25
CA SER A 45 -23.77 24.24 39.59
C SER A 45 -22.33 24.75 39.59
N LEU A 46 -21.53 24.35 38.61
CA LEU A 46 -20.15 24.81 38.45
C LEU A 46 -20.05 26.30 38.19
N LEU A 47 -20.86 26.83 37.27
CA LEU A 47 -20.90 28.27 36.99
C LEU A 47 -21.33 29.07 38.22
N ALA A 48 -22.31 28.57 38.98
CA ALA A 48 -22.73 29.19 40.22
C ALA A 48 -21.62 29.19 41.28
N GLN A 49 -20.89 28.08 41.43
CA GLN A 49 -19.74 27.97 42.35
C GLN A 49 -18.63 28.95 41.96
N ILE A 50 -18.30 29.04 40.67
CA ILE A 50 -17.28 29.98 40.15
C ILE A 50 -17.72 31.44 40.39
N LYS A 51 -18.97 31.78 40.08
CA LYS A 51 -19.53 33.13 40.28
C LYS A 51 -19.52 33.53 41.76
N LYS A 52 -19.84 32.58 42.64
CA LYS A 52 -19.75 32.76 44.09
C LYS A 52 -18.31 33.01 44.54
N SER A 53 -17.37 32.15 44.13
CA SER A 53 -15.94 32.33 44.46
C SER A 53 -15.33 33.63 43.92
N LEU A 54 -15.68 34.05 42.71
CA LEU A 54 -15.25 35.34 42.13
C LEU A 54 -15.83 36.57 42.85
N ARG A 55 -16.95 36.42 43.57
CA ARG A 55 -17.58 37.49 44.34
C ARG A 55 -17.04 37.57 45.77
N GLU A 56 -16.75 36.42 46.37
CA GLU A 56 -16.39 36.29 47.78
C GLU A 56 -14.88 36.28 48.04
N GLN A 57 -14.03 35.91 47.07
CA GLN A 57 -12.59 35.71 47.30
C GLN A 57 -11.70 36.62 46.43
N GLN A 58 -10.61 37.12 47.01
CA GLN A 58 -9.48 37.71 46.27
C GLN A 58 -8.61 36.59 45.69
N LEU A 59 -9.04 35.98 44.59
CA LEU A 59 -8.24 35.01 43.85
C LEU A 59 -6.92 35.65 43.37
N SER A 60 -5.81 34.90 43.42
CA SER A 60 -4.56 35.39 42.84
C SER A 60 -4.70 35.61 41.33
N ILE A 61 -3.91 36.53 40.78
CA ILE A 61 -3.95 36.86 39.34
C ILE A 61 -3.68 35.61 38.47
N GLU A 62 -2.80 34.72 38.92
CA GLU A 62 -2.50 33.46 38.23
C GLU A 62 -3.70 32.49 38.25
N MET A 63 -4.39 32.40 39.39
CA MET A 63 -5.60 31.57 39.52
C MET A 63 -6.74 32.11 38.65
N GLN A 64 -6.94 33.42 38.63
CA GLN A 64 -7.91 34.09 37.75
C GLN A 64 -7.60 33.78 36.28
N ARG A 65 -6.33 33.90 35.88
CA ARG A 65 -5.91 33.60 34.50
C ARG A 65 -6.11 32.14 34.10
N GLU A 66 -5.83 31.18 34.99
CA GLU A 66 -6.07 29.77 34.69
C GLU A 66 -7.56 29.41 34.72
N LEU A 67 -8.35 30.03 35.60
CA LEU A 67 -9.80 29.89 35.60
C LEU A 67 -10.41 30.39 34.27
N ALA A 68 -9.97 31.55 33.76
CA ALA A 68 -10.41 32.08 32.47
C ALA A 68 -10.11 31.08 31.33
N ARG A 69 -8.92 30.48 31.33
CA ARG A 69 -8.53 29.48 30.34
C ARG A 69 -9.38 28.20 30.42
N LEU A 70 -9.74 27.76 31.63
CA LEU A 70 -10.63 26.61 31.82
C LEU A 70 -12.06 26.90 31.36
N LEU A 71 -12.56 28.12 31.61
CA LEU A 71 -13.89 28.55 31.17
C LEU A 71 -13.97 28.67 29.64
N SER A 72 -12.93 29.19 29.00
CA SER A 72 -12.86 29.23 27.54
C SER A 72 -12.96 27.83 26.92
N LEU A 73 -12.35 26.81 27.54
CA LEU A 73 -12.51 25.40 27.13
C LEU A 73 -13.93 24.88 27.36
N MET A 74 -14.63 25.37 28.37
CA MET A 74 -16.00 24.93 28.69
C MET A 74 -16.97 25.18 27.53
N SER A 75 -16.82 26.32 26.82
CA SER A 75 -17.62 26.62 25.62
C SER A 75 -17.43 25.62 24.47
N LYS A 76 -16.30 24.90 24.47
CA LYS A 76 -15.88 23.97 23.41
C LYS A 76 -15.99 22.51 23.82
N LEU A 77 -16.48 22.23 25.03
CA LEU A 77 -16.61 20.85 25.51
C LEU A 77 -17.57 20.07 24.63
N ASN A 78 -17.15 18.86 24.27
CA ASN A 78 -18.07 17.93 23.65
C ASN A 78 -18.89 17.27 24.75
N TYR A 79 -20.07 17.82 24.99
CA TYR A 79 -21.04 17.33 25.97
C TYR A 79 -21.32 15.81 25.85
N ARG A 80 -21.08 15.19 24.69
CA ARG A 80 -21.24 13.74 24.53
C ARG A 80 -20.23 12.91 25.34
N ASN A 81 -19.15 13.50 25.84
CA ASN A 81 -18.16 12.82 26.68
C ASN A 81 -18.19 13.35 28.13
N PRO A 82 -18.89 12.66 29.06
CA PRO A 82 -19.05 13.12 30.43
C PRO A 82 -17.71 13.21 31.18
N GLN A 83 -16.68 12.49 30.76
CA GLN A 83 -15.36 12.53 31.40
C GLN A 83 -14.72 13.91 31.35
N GLN A 84 -14.93 14.67 30.27
CA GLN A 84 -14.35 16.01 30.15
C GLN A 84 -14.95 16.97 31.17
N VAL A 85 -16.26 16.85 31.43
CA VAL A 85 -16.98 17.64 32.44
C VAL A 85 -16.48 17.30 33.83
N TYR A 86 -16.26 16.01 34.14
CA TYR A 86 -15.70 15.60 35.44
C TYR A 86 -14.25 16.07 35.66
N ILE A 87 -13.40 16.05 34.63
CA ILE A 87 -12.02 16.56 34.73
C ILE A 87 -12.04 18.08 34.95
N LEU A 88 -12.94 18.79 34.27
CA LEU A 88 -13.11 20.23 34.44
C LEU A 88 -13.62 20.56 35.85
N ASP A 89 -14.63 19.83 36.32
CA ASP A 89 -15.19 19.95 37.67
C ASP A 89 -14.13 19.75 38.76
N LEU A 90 -13.33 18.69 38.63
CA LEU A 90 -12.22 18.39 39.53
C LEU A 90 -11.17 19.50 39.51
N ALA A 91 -10.79 20.00 38.32
CA ALA A 91 -9.80 21.06 38.19
C ALA A 91 -10.27 22.38 38.83
N ILE A 92 -11.54 22.74 38.64
CA ILE A 92 -12.14 23.94 39.24
C ILE A 92 -12.24 23.76 40.76
N SER A 93 -12.69 22.61 41.24
CA SER A 93 -12.80 22.32 42.66
C SER A 93 -11.45 22.42 43.37
N ILE A 94 -10.39 21.81 42.83
CA ILE A 94 -9.02 21.90 43.37
C ILE A 94 -8.50 23.33 43.36
N LEU A 95 -8.86 24.11 42.33
CA LEU A 95 -8.49 25.52 42.23
C LEU A 95 -9.15 26.33 43.34
N LEU A 96 -10.41 26.06 43.69
CA LEU A 96 -11.19 26.83 44.66
C LEU A 96 -11.02 26.35 46.13
N GLU A 97 -10.74 25.07 46.37
CA GLU A 97 -10.69 24.45 47.70
C GLU A 97 -9.56 25.01 48.62
N ASN A 98 -8.50 25.59 48.04
CA ASN A 98 -7.34 26.01 48.84
C ASN A 98 -7.54 27.28 49.67
N HIS A 99 -8.60 28.06 49.45
CA HIS A 99 -8.75 29.34 50.14
C HIS A 99 -9.48 29.23 51.50
N GLU A 100 -10.37 28.25 51.69
CA GLU A 100 -11.15 28.16 52.93
C GLU A 100 -10.34 27.65 54.13
N THR A 101 -9.24 26.95 53.89
CA THR A 101 -8.43 26.34 54.97
C THR A 101 -7.29 27.22 55.46
N SER A 102 -6.94 28.30 54.77
CA SER A 102 -5.79 29.13 55.11
C SER A 102 -6.05 30.14 56.23
N GLU A 103 -7.30 30.48 56.55
CA GLU A 103 -7.62 31.49 57.57
C GLU A 103 -7.65 30.93 59.01
N LYS A 104 -7.66 29.61 59.21
CA LYS A 104 -7.79 29.00 60.55
C LYS A 104 -6.50 28.47 61.19
N SER A 105 -5.34 28.59 60.54
CA SER A 105 -4.06 28.09 61.08
C SER A 105 -3.03 29.19 61.36
N VAL A 106 -3.44 30.24 62.09
CA VAL A 106 -2.50 31.22 62.67
C VAL A 106 -2.05 30.68 64.03
N ASN A 107 -0.97 29.89 64.07
CA ASN A 107 -0.08 29.74 65.25
C ASN A 107 1.15 28.81 65.09
N SER A 108 1.53 28.38 63.87
CA SER A 108 2.77 27.62 63.68
C SER A 108 3.79 28.43 62.86
N ASN A 109 4.89 28.84 63.51
CA ASN A 109 5.98 29.68 62.99
C ASN A 109 6.88 28.99 61.95
N SER A 110 6.33 28.41 60.88
CA SER A 110 7.15 27.86 59.77
C SER A 110 6.77 28.49 58.42
N PRO A 111 7.49 29.54 57.97
CA PRO A 111 7.11 30.33 56.78
C PRO A 111 7.34 29.65 55.42
N ASN A 112 7.89 28.43 55.36
CA ASN A 112 8.32 27.83 54.08
C ASN A 112 7.37 26.79 53.47
N HIS A 113 6.30 26.36 54.15
CA HIS A 113 5.48 25.23 53.67
C HIS A 113 4.24 25.65 52.84
N LEU A 114 3.78 26.90 52.93
CA LEU A 114 2.55 27.34 52.27
C LEU A 114 2.72 27.59 50.76
N GLN A 115 3.93 27.93 50.30
CA GLN A 115 4.19 28.27 48.90
C GLN A 115 4.21 27.05 47.97
N ASP A 116 4.64 25.87 48.48
CA ASP A 116 4.76 24.63 47.69
C ASP A 116 3.37 24.06 47.31
N LYS A 117 2.37 24.17 48.18
CA LYS A 117 1.02 23.62 47.92
C LYS A 117 0.31 24.34 46.76
N SER A 118 0.42 25.66 46.69
CA SER A 118 -0.19 26.46 45.60
C SER A 118 0.42 26.11 44.24
N CYS A 119 1.74 25.93 44.17
CA CYS A 119 2.44 25.56 42.94
C CYS A 119 2.03 24.18 42.41
N ARG A 120 1.85 23.17 43.27
CA ARG A 120 1.45 21.81 42.84
C ARG A 120 0.06 21.77 42.22
N ASN A 121 -0.87 22.54 42.76
CA ASN A 121 -2.24 22.58 42.25
C ASN A 121 -2.29 23.22 40.86
N LEU A 122 -1.51 24.27 40.62
CA LEU A 122 -1.39 24.86 39.28
C LEU A 122 -0.81 23.89 38.25
N VAL A 123 0.12 23.01 38.63
CA VAL A 123 0.63 21.96 37.73
C VAL A 123 -0.47 20.98 37.36
N PHE A 124 -1.25 20.53 38.35
CA PHE A 124 -2.40 19.64 38.10
C PHE A 124 -3.43 20.30 37.17
N ILE A 125 -3.77 21.56 37.42
CA ILE A 125 -4.72 22.33 36.61
C ILE A 125 -4.23 22.46 35.15
N LYS A 126 -2.95 22.75 34.94
CA LYS A 126 -2.35 22.82 33.60
C LYS A 126 -2.42 21.47 32.87
N GLU A 127 -2.24 20.37 33.58
CA GLU A 127 -2.34 19.02 33.01
C GLU A 127 -3.80 18.62 32.72
N ALA A 128 -4.73 18.92 33.62
CA ALA A 128 -6.17 18.72 33.40
C ALA A 128 -6.66 19.49 32.17
N ARG A 129 -6.24 20.76 32.03
CA ARG A 129 -6.49 21.59 30.84
C ARG A 129 -5.96 20.92 29.56
N ARG A 130 -4.73 20.39 29.61
CA ARG A 130 -4.11 19.68 28.49
C ARG A 130 -4.91 18.43 28.11
N GLN A 131 -5.36 17.65 29.08
CA GLN A 131 -6.17 16.45 28.83
C GLN A 131 -7.55 16.79 28.24
N ILE A 132 -8.22 17.83 28.75
CA ILE A 132 -9.50 18.30 28.20
C ILE A 132 -9.32 18.74 26.74
N ALA A 133 -8.29 19.54 26.45
CA ALA A 133 -7.99 20.00 25.08
C ALA A 133 -7.67 18.85 24.11
N VAL A 134 -7.00 17.79 24.60
CA VAL A 134 -6.74 16.57 23.80
C VAL A 134 -8.03 15.81 23.52
N GLN A 135 -8.91 15.68 24.52
CA GLN A 135 -10.16 14.93 24.38
C GLN A 135 -11.24 15.70 23.61
N SER A 136 -11.26 17.04 23.66
CA SER A 136 -12.28 17.90 23.04
C SER A 136 -12.17 18.02 21.52
N GLN A 137 -11.33 17.19 20.86
CA GLN A 137 -11.03 17.26 19.42
C GLN A 137 -10.30 18.54 18.98
N GLU A 138 -9.82 19.37 19.91
CA GLU A 138 -9.09 20.60 19.57
C GLU A 138 -7.73 20.32 18.92
N TYR A 139 -7.21 19.10 19.09
CA TYR A 139 -6.19 18.53 18.23
C TYR A 139 -6.86 17.63 17.18
N PRO A 140 -7.21 18.13 15.97
CA PRO A 140 -7.53 17.26 14.87
C PRO A 140 -6.40 16.25 14.75
N ASN A 141 -6.74 14.96 14.56
CA ASN A 141 -5.78 13.86 14.39
C ASN A 141 -4.52 14.41 13.69
N PRO A 142 -3.31 14.23 14.24
CA PRO A 142 -2.12 14.89 13.71
C PRO A 142 -1.96 14.67 12.20
N PHE A 143 -2.39 13.50 11.71
CA PHE A 143 -2.47 13.19 10.29
C PHE A 143 -3.45 14.06 9.48
N SER A 144 -4.62 14.40 10.03
CA SER A 144 -5.62 15.26 9.37
C SER A 144 -5.13 16.69 9.22
N SER A 145 -4.45 17.24 10.22
CA SER A 145 -3.83 18.58 10.12
C SER A 145 -2.68 18.59 9.11
N ILE A 146 -1.89 17.52 9.03
CA ILE A 146 -0.89 17.32 7.98
C ILE A 146 -1.53 17.23 6.60
N ILE A 147 -2.66 16.53 6.41
CA ILE A 147 -3.30 16.43 5.08
C ILE A 147 -3.92 17.76 4.66
N LYS A 148 -4.59 18.46 5.59
CA LYS A 148 -5.29 19.72 5.30
C LYS A 148 -4.35 20.93 5.19
N GLY A 149 -3.08 20.80 5.59
CA GLY A 149 -2.15 21.93 5.65
C GLY A 149 -2.54 22.98 6.69
N THR A 150 -3.46 22.66 7.60
CA THR A 150 -3.92 23.56 8.65
C THR A 150 -3.16 23.32 9.94
N GLY A 151 -2.80 24.39 10.66
CA GLY A 151 -2.11 24.31 11.95
C GLY A 151 -0.82 25.12 12.00
N GLY A 152 0.02 24.77 12.99
CA GLY A 152 1.29 25.44 13.24
C GLY A 152 2.28 25.29 12.09
N ALA A 153 3.31 26.13 12.12
CA ALA A 153 4.39 26.17 11.12
C ALA A 153 4.94 24.77 10.77
N TYR A 154 5.19 23.95 11.78
CA TYR A 154 5.64 22.56 11.61
C TYR A 154 4.68 21.71 10.77
N ASN A 155 3.37 21.78 11.04
CA ASN A 155 2.36 21.00 10.33
C ASN A 155 2.26 21.42 8.86
N ARG A 156 2.44 22.71 8.56
CA ARG A 156 2.43 23.20 7.17
C ARG A 156 3.61 22.67 6.37
N LEU A 157 4.80 22.70 6.95
CA LEU A 157 6.01 22.13 6.33
C LEU A 157 5.84 20.62 6.08
N LEU A 158 5.40 19.90 7.10
CA LEU A 158 5.20 18.45 7.03
C LEU A 158 4.06 18.08 6.07
N SER A 159 3.04 18.93 5.95
CA SER A 159 1.94 18.82 4.98
C SER A 159 2.46 18.87 3.55
N GLY A 160 3.27 19.88 3.22
CA GLY A 160 3.88 20.00 1.90
C GLY A 160 4.73 18.77 1.55
N LEU A 161 5.55 18.32 2.52
CA LEU A 161 6.37 17.12 2.37
C LEU A 161 5.51 15.86 2.15
N SER A 162 4.44 15.68 2.93
CA SER A 162 3.52 14.55 2.82
C SER A 162 2.81 14.52 1.46
N TRP A 163 2.30 15.67 1.00
CA TRP A 163 1.68 15.81 -0.31
C TRP A 163 2.64 15.48 -1.45
N PHE A 164 3.89 15.87 -1.32
CA PHE A 164 4.93 15.49 -2.27
C PHE A 164 5.10 13.95 -2.33
N PHE A 165 5.24 13.25 -1.20
CA PHE A 165 5.36 11.79 -1.19
C PHE A 165 4.11 11.10 -1.76
N ILE A 166 2.92 11.62 -1.49
CA ILE A 166 1.68 11.08 -2.04
C ILE A 166 1.68 11.19 -3.57
N ILE A 167 2.01 12.37 -4.12
CA ILE A 167 1.94 12.63 -5.56
C ILE A 167 3.07 11.95 -6.33
N PHE A 168 4.30 11.98 -5.79
CA PHE A 168 5.47 11.55 -6.55
C PHE A 168 5.99 10.15 -6.19
N VAL A 169 5.57 9.57 -5.07
CA VAL A 169 5.98 8.21 -4.66
C VAL A 169 4.80 7.26 -4.67
N ILE A 170 3.73 7.59 -3.96
CA ILE A 170 2.58 6.67 -3.82
C ILE A 170 1.79 6.60 -5.13
N CYS A 171 1.47 7.75 -5.75
CA CYS A 171 0.66 7.78 -6.98
C CYS A 171 1.31 7.01 -8.14
N PRO A 172 2.62 7.13 -8.44
CA PRO A 172 3.24 6.33 -9.51
C PRO A 172 3.29 4.84 -9.19
N ILE A 173 3.45 4.43 -7.93
CA ILE A 173 3.40 3.01 -7.55
C ILE A 173 2.00 2.45 -7.78
N ILE A 174 0.96 3.16 -7.35
CA ILE A 174 -0.43 2.74 -7.55
C ILE A 174 -0.79 2.78 -9.04
N SER A 175 -0.42 3.83 -9.76
CA SER A 175 -0.68 3.99 -11.19
C SER A 175 0.05 2.94 -12.02
N GLY A 176 1.34 2.71 -11.74
CA GLY A 176 2.13 1.67 -12.40
C GLY A 176 1.58 0.27 -12.11
N GLY A 177 1.18 0.00 -10.85
CA GLY A 177 0.52 -1.25 -10.46
C GLY A 177 -0.81 -1.46 -11.19
N LEU A 178 -1.62 -0.41 -11.34
CA LEU A 178 -2.87 -0.46 -12.09
C LEU A 178 -2.66 -0.66 -13.59
N ILE A 179 -1.62 -0.06 -14.19
CA ILE A 179 -1.27 -0.27 -15.60
C ILE A 179 -0.84 -1.72 -15.83
N LEU A 180 0.01 -2.28 -14.94
CA LEU A 180 0.44 -3.68 -15.02
C LEU A 180 -0.75 -4.63 -14.83
N ALA A 181 -1.59 -4.41 -13.82
CA ALA A 181 -2.78 -5.21 -13.59
C ALA A 181 -3.79 -5.10 -14.74
N GLY A 182 -3.95 -3.92 -15.33
CA GLY A 182 -4.77 -3.70 -16.52
C GLY A 182 -4.23 -4.43 -17.74
N ARG A 183 -2.90 -4.43 -17.95
CA ARG A 183 -2.25 -5.19 -19.03
C ARG A 183 -2.46 -6.69 -18.85
N ASP A 184 -2.31 -7.19 -17.63
CA ASP A 184 -2.59 -8.59 -17.33
C ASP A 184 -4.06 -8.94 -17.56
N LEU A 185 -5.00 -8.06 -17.19
CA LEU A 185 -6.43 -8.27 -17.42
C LEU A 185 -6.77 -8.33 -18.92
N ILE A 186 -6.15 -7.46 -19.74
CA ILE A 186 -6.31 -7.47 -21.20
C ILE A 186 -5.72 -8.76 -21.78
N ASN A 187 -4.52 -9.16 -21.35
CA ASN A 187 -3.89 -10.41 -21.76
C ASN A 187 -4.72 -11.64 -21.34
N TYR A 188 -5.38 -11.60 -20.17
CA TYR A 188 -6.29 -12.64 -19.71
C TYR A 188 -7.56 -12.70 -20.56
N ARG A 189 -8.10 -11.55 -20.97
CA ARG A 189 -9.27 -11.48 -21.86
C ARG A 189 -8.95 -12.06 -23.24
N GLU A 190 -7.79 -11.74 -23.81
CA GLU A 190 -7.35 -12.26 -25.11
C GLU A 190 -7.08 -13.78 -25.05
N LYS A 191 -6.55 -14.27 -23.92
CA LYS A 191 -6.44 -15.71 -23.67
C LYS A 191 -7.82 -16.37 -23.55
N GLY A 192 -8.77 -15.73 -22.87
CA GLY A 192 -10.14 -16.23 -22.70
C GLY A 192 -10.88 -16.48 -24.02
N GLU A 193 -10.70 -15.60 -25.01
CA GLU A 193 -11.27 -15.80 -26.36
C GLU A 193 -10.64 -16.99 -27.10
N LYS A 194 -9.33 -17.22 -26.92
CA LYS A 194 -8.66 -18.41 -27.47
C LYS A 194 -9.14 -19.71 -26.79
N TYR A 195 -9.38 -19.69 -25.47
CA TYR A 195 -9.89 -20.87 -24.75
C TYR A 195 -11.34 -21.22 -25.12
N SER A 196 -12.17 -20.25 -25.51
CA SER A 196 -13.53 -20.52 -25.99
C SER A 196 -13.58 -21.34 -27.28
N GLN A 197 -12.51 -21.33 -28.09
CA GLN A 197 -12.41 -22.17 -29.30
C GLN A 197 -11.86 -23.57 -28.99
N VAL A 198 -11.14 -23.75 -27.88
CA VAL A 198 -10.52 -25.03 -27.49
C VAL A 198 -11.47 -25.90 -26.66
N GLU A 199 -12.45 -25.31 -25.97
CA GLU A 199 -13.44 -26.04 -25.17
C GLU A 199 -14.22 -27.14 -25.94
N PRO A 200 -14.74 -26.92 -27.17
CA PRO A 200 -15.42 -27.98 -27.91
C PRO A 200 -14.48 -29.13 -28.28
N VAL A 201 -13.24 -28.82 -28.66
CA VAL A 201 -12.21 -29.82 -29.00
C VAL A 201 -11.84 -30.66 -27.77
N LEU A 202 -11.72 -30.04 -26.60
CA LEU A 202 -11.42 -30.75 -25.36
C LEU A 202 -12.56 -31.69 -24.96
N LYS A 203 -13.83 -31.27 -25.12
CA LYS A 203 -15.00 -32.13 -24.87
C LYS A 203 -15.02 -33.33 -25.83
N GLU A 204 -14.64 -33.12 -27.08
CA GLU A 204 -14.55 -34.20 -28.08
C GLU A 204 -13.43 -35.20 -27.75
N LEU A 205 -12.25 -34.71 -27.35
CA LEU A 205 -11.13 -35.57 -26.93
C LEU A 205 -11.49 -36.41 -25.69
N VAL A 206 -12.12 -35.80 -24.68
CA VAL A 206 -12.57 -36.54 -23.48
C VAL A 206 -13.60 -37.62 -23.84
N LYS A 207 -14.52 -37.32 -24.77
CA LYS A 207 -15.49 -38.30 -25.25
C LYS A 207 -14.79 -39.47 -25.95
N LYS A 208 -13.83 -39.20 -26.84
CA LYS A 208 -13.07 -40.25 -27.54
C LYS A 208 -12.21 -41.08 -26.59
N GLN A 209 -11.63 -40.45 -25.56
CA GLN A 209 -10.88 -41.17 -24.52
C GLN A 209 -11.76 -42.15 -23.75
N ASN A 210 -12.98 -41.75 -23.38
CA ASN A 210 -13.94 -42.65 -22.73
C ASN A 210 -14.37 -43.81 -23.64
N GLU A 211 -14.50 -43.58 -24.95
CA GLU A 211 -14.78 -44.64 -25.93
C GLU A 211 -13.61 -45.64 -26.03
N LEU A 212 -12.37 -45.12 -25.98
CA LEU A 212 -11.17 -45.95 -26.00
C LEU A 212 -11.03 -46.80 -24.73
N ASP A 213 -11.29 -46.23 -23.56
CA ASP A 213 -11.28 -46.97 -22.28
C ASP A 213 -12.34 -48.07 -22.27
N LYS A 214 -13.52 -47.80 -22.83
CA LYS A 214 -14.58 -48.81 -23.00
C LYS A 214 -14.12 -49.95 -23.91
N ALA A 215 -13.43 -49.65 -25.00
CA ALA A 215 -12.88 -50.66 -25.90
C ALA A 215 -11.78 -51.51 -25.22
N TYR A 216 -10.92 -50.91 -24.40
CA TYR A 216 -9.91 -51.65 -23.64
C TYR A 216 -10.54 -52.60 -22.61
N ASN A 217 -11.57 -52.14 -21.90
CA ASN A 217 -12.31 -52.99 -20.95
C ASN A 217 -12.97 -54.19 -21.65
N MET A 218 -13.57 -53.98 -22.83
CA MET A 218 -14.12 -55.08 -23.65
C MET A 218 -13.03 -56.06 -24.08
N ARG A 219 -11.86 -55.57 -24.50
CA ARG A 219 -10.73 -56.43 -24.88
C ARG A 219 -10.27 -57.31 -23.71
N ASP A 220 -10.19 -56.74 -22.52
CA ASP A 220 -9.72 -57.48 -21.35
C ASP A 220 -10.77 -58.50 -20.86
N GLU A 221 -12.07 -58.20 -20.99
CA GLU A 221 -13.15 -59.18 -20.79
C GLU A 221 -13.03 -60.35 -21.77
N LEU A 222 -12.81 -60.08 -23.07
CA LEU A 222 -12.61 -61.10 -24.09
C LEU A 222 -11.39 -61.99 -23.80
N LYS A 223 -10.28 -61.42 -23.32
CA LYS A 223 -9.10 -62.19 -22.89
C LYS A 223 -9.41 -63.13 -21.74
N VAL A 224 -10.23 -62.71 -20.78
CA VAL A 224 -10.66 -63.57 -19.67
C VAL A 224 -11.53 -64.72 -20.17
N ARG A 225 -12.45 -64.44 -21.10
CA ARG A 225 -13.28 -65.48 -21.74
C ARG A 225 -12.44 -66.48 -22.53
N LEU A 226 -11.47 -66.03 -23.32
CA LEU A 226 -10.53 -66.90 -24.04
C LEU A 226 -9.77 -67.84 -23.10
N LYS A 227 -9.19 -67.32 -22.02
CA LYS A 227 -8.51 -68.15 -21.00
C LYS A 227 -9.42 -69.16 -20.31
N LYS A 228 -10.74 -68.92 -20.30
CA LYS A 228 -11.71 -69.89 -19.79
C LYS A 228 -11.91 -71.02 -20.80
N VAL A 229 -12.10 -70.67 -22.07
CA VAL A 229 -12.22 -71.64 -23.16
C VAL A 229 -10.97 -72.52 -23.26
N ASP A 230 -9.77 -71.95 -23.20
CA ASP A 230 -8.51 -72.71 -23.24
C ASP A 230 -8.43 -73.76 -22.11
N ARG A 231 -8.86 -73.40 -20.90
CA ARG A 231 -8.91 -74.32 -19.75
C ARG A 231 -9.96 -75.42 -19.92
N GLU A 232 -11.11 -75.10 -20.49
CA GLU A 232 -12.15 -76.09 -20.80
C GLU A 232 -11.63 -77.09 -21.85
N ILE A 233 -10.96 -76.61 -22.90
CA ILE A 233 -10.31 -77.47 -23.90
C ILE A 233 -9.25 -78.37 -23.26
N GLU A 234 -8.37 -77.81 -22.42
CA GLU A 234 -7.30 -78.55 -21.76
C GLU A 234 -7.84 -79.59 -20.76
N SER A 235 -9.00 -79.35 -20.16
CA SER A 235 -9.69 -80.32 -19.29
C SER A 235 -10.30 -81.51 -20.05
N ILE A 236 -10.70 -81.30 -21.31
CA ILE A 236 -11.29 -82.35 -22.17
C ILE A 236 -10.19 -83.23 -22.81
N LYS A 237 -9.02 -82.65 -23.08
CA LYS A 237 -7.88 -83.35 -23.71
C LYS A 237 -7.50 -84.71 -23.08
N PRO A 238 -7.33 -84.84 -21.74
CA PRO A 238 -6.96 -86.12 -21.14
C PRO A 238 -8.08 -87.18 -21.22
N GLN A 239 -9.35 -86.78 -21.31
CA GLN A 239 -10.45 -87.72 -21.53
C GLN A 239 -10.41 -88.31 -22.94
N LEU A 240 -10.00 -87.50 -23.93
CA LEU A 240 -9.83 -87.94 -25.31
C LEU A 240 -8.62 -88.86 -25.50
N GLU A 241 -7.55 -88.65 -24.72
CA GLU A 241 -6.33 -89.48 -24.78
C GLU A 241 -6.46 -90.81 -24.00
N ALA A 242 -7.35 -90.90 -23.02
CA ALA A 242 -7.54 -92.12 -22.20
C ALA A 242 -8.41 -93.20 -22.89
N ASP A 243 -9.20 -92.85 -23.91
CA ASP A 243 -10.19 -93.73 -24.56
C ASP A 243 -9.75 -94.28 -25.93
N ILE A 244 -8.43 -94.35 -26.22
CA ILE A 244 -7.91 -94.97 -27.45
C ILE A 244 -7.31 -96.35 -27.15
N PRO A 245 -8.11 -97.44 -27.11
CA PRO A 245 -7.60 -98.78 -27.30
C PRO A 245 -7.34 -99.01 -28.80
N ASN A 246 -6.16 -99.54 -29.12
CA ASN A 246 -5.79 -99.99 -30.47
C ASN A 246 -6.82 -101.01 -31.02
N SER A 247 -7.80 -100.55 -31.78
CA SER A 247 -8.75 -101.38 -32.52
C SER A 247 -9.12 -100.70 -33.84
N PRO A 248 -9.21 -101.44 -34.96
CA PRO A 248 -9.55 -100.86 -36.25
C PRO A 248 -11.03 -100.48 -36.30
N ILE A 249 -11.25 -99.18 -36.47
CA ILE A 249 -12.34 -98.48 -37.16
C ILE A 249 -13.72 -99.16 -37.19
N SER A 250 -14.66 -98.56 -36.45
CA SER A 250 -15.99 -98.27 -36.99
C SER A 250 -16.43 -96.88 -36.50
N GLU A 251 -16.64 -95.99 -37.46
CA GLU A 251 -17.55 -94.82 -37.45
C GLU A 251 -18.78 -95.05 -36.53
N GLU A 252 -19.40 -94.10 -35.85
CA GLU A 252 -19.86 -92.78 -36.29
C GLU A 252 -20.65 -92.10 -35.14
N ASN A 253 -20.65 -90.76 -35.11
CA ASN A 253 -21.82 -89.90 -34.81
C ASN A 253 -22.20 -89.33 -33.43
N ILE A 254 -21.46 -89.46 -32.33
CA ILE A 254 -21.86 -88.73 -31.09
C ILE A 254 -20.84 -87.68 -30.61
N ALA A 255 -19.52 -87.90 -30.78
CA ALA A 255 -18.52 -86.91 -30.38
C ALA A 255 -18.34 -85.74 -31.38
N ASN A 256 -18.66 -85.93 -32.65
CA ASN A 256 -18.39 -84.93 -33.69
C ASN A 256 -19.37 -83.73 -33.67
N ASN A 257 -20.61 -83.89 -33.21
CA ASN A 257 -21.58 -82.79 -33.21
C ASN A 257 -21.29 -81.74 -32.13
N GLN A 258 -20.76 -82.15 -30.97
CA GLN A 258 -20.42 -81.22 -29.90
C GLN A 258 -19.12 -80.46 -30.19
N VAL A 259 -18.14 -81.13 -30.81
CA VAL A 259 -16.92 -80.48 -31.31
C VAL A 259 -17.26 -79.50 -32.44
N LEU A 260 -18.14 -79.86 -33.38
CA LEU A 260 -18.54 -78.98 -34.47
C LEU A 260 -19.33 -77.75 -33.99
N ALA A 261 -20.15 -77.89 -32.94
CA ALA A 261 -20.82 -76.75 -32.30
C ALA A 261 -19.80 -75.79 -31.67
N ASN A 262 -18.82 -76.32 -30.93
CA ASN A 262 -17.76 -75.52 -30.33
C ASN A 262 -16.86 -74.84 -31.38
N VAL A 263 -16.60 -75.49 -32.52
CA VAL A 263 -15.84 -74.89 -33.63
C VAL A 263 -16.59 -73.71 -34.26
N LYS A 264 -17.91 -73.82 -34.44
CA LYS A 264 -18.73 -72.69 -34.93
C LYS A 264 -18.77 -71.51 -33.95
N ASP A 265 -18.80 -71.78 -32.65
CA ASP A 265 -18.73 -70.74 -31.63
C ASP A 265 -17.37 -70.03 -31.63
N ILE A 266 -16.29 -70.78 -31.87
CA ILE A 266 -14.94 -70.21 -32.04
C ILE A 266 -14.85 -69.36 -33.31
N GLU A 267 -15.38 -69.82 -34.45
CA GLU A 267 -15.39 -69.02 -35.70
C GLU A 267 -16.21 -67.73 -35.54
N ASN A 268 -17.36 -67.78 -34.86
CA ASN A 268 -18.15 -66.60 -34.55
C ASN A 268 -17.39 -65.62 -33.65
N PHE A 269 -16.65 -66.15 -32.67
CA PHE A 269 -15.84 -65.36 -31.75
C PHE A 269 -14.62 -64.71 -32.45
N GLU A 270 -13.97 -65.40 -33.38
CA GLU A 270 -12.89 -64.81 -34.20
C GLU A 270 -13.42 -63.66 -35.07
N ASN A 271 -14.61 -63.81 -35.65
CA ASN A 271 -15.25 -62.74 -36.43
C ASN A 271 -15.60 -61.52 -35.57
N GLU A 272 -16.06 -61.72 -34.33
CA GLU A 272 -16.33 -60.63 -33.38
C GLU A 272 -15.03 -59.91 -32.96
N ILE A 273 -13.94 -60.66 -32.71
CA ILE A 273 -12.62 -60.06 -32.43
C ILE A 273 -12.11 -59.24 -33.61
N LYS A 274 -12.31 -59.72 -34.84
CA LYS A 274 -11.89 -59.01 -36.05
C LYS A 274 -12.66 -57.69 -36.21
N ASP A 275 -13.97 -57.70 -36.03
CA ASP A 275 -14.79 -56.48 -36.06
C ASP A 275 -14.36 -55.45 -35.00
N VAL A 276 -14.09 -55.90 -33.76
CA VAL A 276 -13.60 -55.01 -32.70
C VAL A 276 -12.23 -54.42 -33.05
N ARG A 277 -11.32 -55.21 -33.63
CA ARG A 277 -10.00 -54.73 -34.08
C ARG A 277 -10.13 -53.67 -35.18
N ASP A 278 -10.98 -53.91 -36.16
CA ASP A 278 -11.17 -52.98 -37.28
C ASP A 278 -11.80 -51.66 -36.80
N LYS A 279 -12.74 -51.71 -35.86
CA LYS A 279 -13.29 -50.52 -35.18
C LYS A 279 -12.22 -49.75 -34.41
N LEU A 280 -11.31 -50.43 -33.71
CA LEU A 280 -10.22 -49.78 -32.97
C LEU A 280 -9.25 -49.05 -33.91
N ILE A 281 -8.90 -49.68 -35.04
CA ILE A 281 -8.03 -49.08 -36.07
C ILE A 281 -8.70 -47.84 -36.67
N ALA A 282 -10.00 -47.92 -36.98
CA ALA A 282 -10.76 -46.79 -37.51
C ALA A 282 -10.79 -45.60 -36.52
N VAL A 283 -11.04 -45.87 -35.23
CA VAL A 283 -11.03 -44.83 -34.18
C VAL A 283 -9.66 -44.17 -34.07
N GLN A 284 -8.57 -44.96 -34.05
CA GLN A 284 -7.20 -44.43 -33.98
C GLN A 284 -6.88 -43.53 -35.18
N SER A 285 -7.25 -43.96 -36.39
CA SER A 285 -7.01 -43.16 -37.60
C SER A 285 -7.79 -41.83 -37.62
N ASN A 286 -8.99 -41.81 -37.05
CA ASN A 286 -9.80 -40.59 -36.90
C ASN A 286 -9.17 -39.63 -35.87
N ILE A 287 -8.61 -40.15 -34.77
CA ILE A 287 -7.89 -39.33 -33.78
C ILE A 287 -6.65 -38.69 -34.42
N ASP A 288 -5.85 -39.47 -35.14
CA ASP A 288 -4.61 -38.98 -35.76
C ASP A 288 -4.88 -37.93 -36.85
N SER A 289 -6.00 -38.05 -37.58
CA SER A 289 -6.39 -37.06 -38.60
C SER A 289 -6.92 -35.76 -37.99
N GLU A 290 -7.68 -35.82 -36.90
CA GLU A 290 -8.11 -34.63 -36.18
C GLU A 290 -6.94 -33.90 -35.52
N LEU A 291 -5.98 -34.62 -34.91
CA LEU A 291 -4.77 -34.01 -34.34
C LEU A 291 -3.99 -33.20 -35.39
N LYS A 292 -3.81 -33.75 -36.59
CA LYS A 292 -3.18 -33.03 -37.71
C LYS A 292 -3.98 -31.82 -38.18
N SER A 293 -5.31 -31.87 -38.08
CA SER A 293 -6.17 -30.73 -38.43
C SER A 293 -6.03 -29.57 -37.41
N VAL A 294 -5.87 -29.89 -36.13
CA VAL A 294 -5.64 -28.92 -35.05
C VAL A 294 -4.25 -28.29 -35.18
N GLU A 295 -3.19 -29.07 -35.43
CA GLU A 295 -1.85 -28.54 -35.70
C GLU A 295 -1.82 -27.59 -36.90
N LYS A 296 -2.58 -27.90 -37.95
CA LYS A 296 -2.70 -27.05 -39.15
C LYS A 296 -3.48 -25.77 -38.86
N GLN A 297 -4.49 -25.81 -38.00
CA GLN A 297 -5.21 -24.62 -37.54
C GLN A 297 -4.32 -23.71 -36.67
N GLU A 298 -3.52 -24.27 -35.76
CA GLU A 298 -2.54 -23.50 -34.97
C GLU A 298 -1.49 -22.83 -35.86
N ALA A 299 -1.01 -23.52 -36.91
CA ALA A 299 -0.09 -22.95 -37.89
C ALA A 299 -0.71 -21.77 -38.66
N ASN A 300 -1.95 -21.92 -39.17
CA ASN A 300 -2.66 -20.86 -39.89
C ASN A 300 -3.01 -19.64 -39.00
N VAL A 301 -3.27 -19.84 -37.71
CA VAL A 301 -3.51 -18.75 -36.75
C VAL A 301 -2.21 -17.98 -36.48
N LYS A 302 -1.06 -18.66 -36.41
CA LYS A 302 0.26 -17.98 -36.35
C LYS A 302 0.55 -17.15 -37.60
N GLU A 303 0.16 -17.63 -38.78
CA GLU A 303 0.39 -16.93 -40.04
C GLU A 303 -0.52 -15.70 -40.21
N ARG A 304 -1.83 -15.79 -39.89
CA ARG A 304 -2.74 -14.62 -39.92
C ARG A 304 -2.41 -13.53 -38.90
N ASN A 305 -1.89 -13.90 -37.74
CA ASN A 305 -1.42 -12.92 -36.75
C ASN A 305 -0.13 -12.22 -37.20
N SER A 306 0.62 -12.81 -38.15
CA SER A 306 1.80 -12.18 -38.76
C SER A 306 1.42 -11.21 -39.88
N GLU A 307 0.34 -11.49 -40.64
CA GLU A 307 -0.16 -10.58 -41.69
C GLU A 307 -0.93 -9.36 -41.13
N THR A 308 -1.61 -9.50 -39.99
CA THR A 308 -2.37 -8.38 -39.39
C THR A 308 -1.45 -7.29 -38.82
N VAL A 309 -0.19 -7.62 -38.50
CA VAL A 309 0.85 -6.66 -38.09
C VAL A 309 1.54 -5.99 -39.29
N LEU A 310 1.34 -6.51 -40.50
CA LEU A 310 2.00 -6.04 -41.73
C LEU A 310 1.23 -4.93 -42.49
N ILE A 311 -0.03 -4.66 -42.12
CA ILE A 311 -0.86 -3.63 -42.79
C ILE A 311 -0.62 -2.22 -42.22
N GLU A 312 0.04 -2.06 -41.07
CA GLU A 312 0.34 -0.73 -40.49
C GLU A 312 1.79 -0.24 -40.75
N GLN A 313 2.57 -0.95 -41.57
CA GLN A 313 3.97 -0.58 -41.89
C GLN A 313 4.31 -0.55 -43.39
N GLN A 314 3.32 -0.59 -44.29
CA GLN A 314 3.58 -0.32 -45.72
C GLN A 314 3.59 1.19 -46.02
N ASN A 315 4.61 1.85 -45.51
CA ASN A 315 5.23 3.05 -46.10
C ASN A 315 6.60 3.25 -45.43
N LEU A 316 7.57 2.38 -45.73
CA LEU A 316 8.96 2.78 -45.96
C LEU A 316 9.77 1.58 -46.50
N ASP A 317 10.35 1.81 -47.67
CA ASP A 317 11.61 1.29 -48.19
C ASP A 317 11.81 -0.23 -48.42
N THR A 318 11.78 -0.53 -49.71
CA THR A 318 12.42 -1.65 -50.41
C THR A 318 13.89 -1.87 -49.99
N LEU A 319 14.19 -2.93 -49.22
CA LEU A 319 15.45 -3.70 -49.34
C LEU A 319 15.45 -5.00 -48.52
N ASN A 320 15.48 -6.13 -49.25
CA ASN A 320 15.94 -7.48 -48.89
C ASN A 320 15.23 -8.23 -47.72
N PRO A 321 14.31 -9.18 -47.99
CA PRO A 321 13.45 -9.83 -46.97
C PRO A 321 14.12 -10.97 -46.17
N GLY A 322 15.34 -11.39 -46.48
CA GLY A 322 15.95 -12.58 -45.86
C GLY A 322 16.67 -12.38 -44.51
N THR A 323 16.96 -11.14 -44.12
CA THR A 323 17.80 -10.85 -42.93
C THR A 323 17.15 -9.86 -41.94
N GLN A 324 15.97 -9.33 -42.29
CA GLN A 324 15.26 -8.32 -41.50
C GLN A 324 14.46 -8.93 -40.33
N ASN A 325 13.88 -10.12 -40.48
CA ASN A 325 13.04 -10.71 -39.42
C ASN A 325 13.82 -11.12 -38.15
N ILE A 326 15.07 -11.56 -38.27
CA ILE A 326 15.91 -11.90 -37.11
C ILE A 326 16.45 -10.63 -36.42
N LYS A 327 16.79 -9.60 -37.21
CA LYS A 327 17.23 -8.29 -36.67
C LYS A 327 16.08 -7.55 -36.00
N ASN A 328 14.88 -7.54 -36.56
CA ASN A 328 13.76 -6.76 -36.01
C ASN A 328 13.20 -7.39 -34.72
N GLN A 329 13.21 -8.72 -34.59
CA GLN A 329 12.89 -9.37 -33.31
C GLN A 329 13.95 -9.12 -32.23
N GLN A 330 15.25 -9.15 -32.57
CA GLN A 330 16.33 -8.83 -31.62
C GLN A 330 16.39 -7.35 -31.25
N ILE A 331 16.15 -6.42 -32.20
CA ILE A 331 16.19 -4.98 -31.94
C ILE A 331 15.03 -4.57 -31.03
N ASN A 332 13.85 -5.18 -31.18
CA ASN A 332 12.72 -4.92 -30.31
C ASN A 332 12.94 -5.44 -28.88
N SER A 333 13.52 -6.64 -28.71
CA SER A 333 13.82 -7.15 -27.37
C SER A 333 14.98 -6.41 -26.70
N ILE A 334 16.05 -6.07 -27.43
CA ILE A 334 17.19 -5.31 -26.89
C ILE A 334 16.77 -3.89 -26.50
N SER A 335 15.97 -3.22 -27.32
CA SER A 335 15.47 -1.87 -27.00
C SER A 335 14.56 -1.90 -25.77
N GLN A 336 13.76 -2.96 -25.61
CA GLN A 336 12.88 -3.13 -24.46
C GLN A 336 13.66 -3.40 -23.17
N ASP A 337 14.65 -4.30 -23.17
CA ASP A 337 15.47 -4.61 -21.99
C ASP A 337 16.36 -3.42 -21.55
N PHE A 338 16.87 -2.64 -22.51
CA PHE A 338 17.63 -1.41 -22.23
C PHE A 338 16.75 -0.31 -21.64
N PHE A 339 15.53 -0.16 -22.16
CA PHE A 339 14.59 0.86 -21.70
C PHE A 339 14.10 0.55 -20.28
N GLU A 340 13.80 -0.72 -19.99
CA GLU A 340 13.41 -1.16 -18.65
C GLU A 340 14.53 -0.93 -17.62
N SER A 341 15.77 -1.26 -17.97
CA SER A 341 16.92 -1.08 -17.08
C SER A 341 17.23 0.40 -16.82
N THR A 342 17.23 1.24 -17.86
CA THR A 342 17.55 2.67 -17.74
C THR A 342 16.49 3.42 -16.95
N ILE A 343 15.20 3.15 -17.23
CA ILE A 343 14.09 3.75 -16.48
C ILE A 343 14.14 3.34 -15.02
N PHE A 344 14.48 2.08 -14.73
CA PHE A 344 14.63 1.61 -13.36
C PHE A 344 15.68 2.44 -12.59
N TYR A 345 16.86 2.65 -13.18
CA TYR A 345 17.91 3.45 -12.52
C TYR A 345 17.50 4.92 -12.33
N ILE A 346 16.84 5.53 -13.31
CA ILE A 346 16.33 6.90 -13.20
C ILE A 346 15.28 6.98 -12.08
N LEU A 347 14.36 6.02 -12.01
CA LEU A 347 13.31 5.99 -10.98
C LEU A 347 13.89 5.81 -9.57
N VAL A 348 14.89 4.95 -9.43
CA VAL A 348 15.65 4.78 -8.18
C VAL A 348 16.37 6.08 -7.81
N ALA A 349 17.03 6.73 -8.76
CA ALA A 349 17.75 7.98 -8.54
C ALA A 349 16.80 9.12 -8.10
N VAL A 350 15.68 9.28 -8.79
CA VAL A 350 14.64 10.26 -8.44
C VAL A 350 14.12 10.02 -7.03
N SER A 351 13.80 8.76 -6.70
CA SER A 351 13.29 8.39 -5.37
C SER A 351 14.29 8.68 -4.25
N MET A 352 15.58 8.36 -4.47
CA MET A 352 16.63 8.61 -3.48
C MET A 352 17.00 10.09 -3.37
N GLY A 353 17.00 10.84 -4.48
CA GLY A 353 17.19 12.29 -4.47
C GLY A 353 16.10 13.03 -3.72
N ALA A 354 14.85 12.64 -3.96
CA ALA A 354 13.70 13.13 -3.22
C ALA A 354 13.83 12.86 -1.70
N LEU A 355 14.22 11.64 -1.34
CA LEU A 355 14.43 11.24 0.05
C LEU A 355 15.56 12.05 0.71
N GLY A 356 16.68 12.22 0.01
CA GLY A 356 17.81 13.04 0.49
C GLY A 356 17.39 14.48 0.77
N SER A 357 16.64 15.09 -0.14
CA SER A 357 16.12 16.44 0.06
C SER A 357 15.09 16.52 1.20
N ALA A 358 14.19 15.54 1.32
CA ALA A 358 13.23 15.46 2.43
C ALA A 358 13.93 15.38 3.80
N VAL A 359 14.94 14.51 3.93
CA VAL A 359 15.77 14.42 5.16
C VAL A 359 16.47 15.74 5.42
N SER A 360 16.99 16.40 4.38
CA SER A 360 17.63 17.70 4.48
C SER A 360 16.68 18.79 5.00
N ILE A 361 15.39 18.73 4.65
CA ILE A 361 14.36 19.64 5.18
C ILE A 361 14.08 19.33 6.65
N ILE A 362 13.91 18.06 7.00
CA ILE A 362 13.60 17.62 8.37
C ILE A 362 14.71 18.03 9.32
N VAL A 363 15.98 17.85 8.97
CA VAL A 363 17.12 18.25 9.82
C VAL A 363 17.14 19.77 10.08
N ARG A 364 16.52 20.56 9.20
CA ARG A 364 16.58 22.03 9.19
C ARG A 364 15.26 22.72 9.48
N TYR A 365 14.26 21.96 9.92
CA TYR A 365 12.91 22.48 10.06
C TYR A 365 12.84 23.75 10.94
N ASN A 366 13.67 23.85 12.00
CA ASN A 366 13.73 25.03 12.85
C ASN A 366 14.11 26.31 12.09
N LYS A 367 15.11 26.25 11.19
CA LYS A 367 15.53 27.40 10.38
C LYS A 367 14.40 27.87 9.47
N PHE A 368 13.68 26.94 8.84
CA PHE A 368 12.54 27.29 7.99
C PHE A 368 11.39 27.90 8.78
N ILE A 369 11.12 27.39 9.97
CA ILE A 369 10.09 27.97 10.86
C ILE A 369 10.47 29.40 11.25
N GLU A 370 11.74 29.65 11.54
CA GLU A 370 12.23 31.00 11.87
C GLU A 370 12.10 31.95 10.67
N GLN A 371 12.61 31.58 9.49
CA GLN A 371 12.48 32.36 8.26
C GLN A 371 11.01 32.61 7.86
N SER A 372 10.11 31.65 8.12
CA SER A 372 8.68 31.84 7.83
C SER A 372 8.02 32.89 8.73
N LYS A 373 8.52 33.10 9.96
CA LYS A 373 8.00 34.14 10.87
C LYS A 373 8.36 35.53 10.40
N GLU A 374 9.45 35.67 9.64
CA GLU A 374 9.89 36.92 9.01
C GLU A 374 9.10 37.22 7.73
N GLY A 375 8.17 36.32 7.33
CA GLY A 375 7.28 36.50 6.19
C GLY A 375 7.89 36.08 4.85
N GLU A 376 9.08 35.47 4.86
CA GLU A 376 9.86 35.24 3.64
C GLU A 376 9.45 33.98 2.84
N SER A 377 8.75 33.01 3.46
CA SER A 377 8.34 31.81 2.73
C SER A 377 7.12 31.11 3.31
N ASP A 378 6.28 30.57 2.41
CA ASP A 378 5.24 29.62 2.77
C ASP A 378 5.88 28.24 3.00
N LEU A 379 5.85 27.80 4.26
CA LEU A 379 6.38 26.51 4.69
C LEU A 379 5.80 25.32 3.92
N PHE A 380 4.54 25.42 3.48
CA PHE A 380 3.94 24.36 2.68
C PHE A 380 4.68 24.17 1.35
N PHE A 381 4.90 25.27 0.62
CA PHE A 381 5.62 25.23 -0.65
C PHE A 381 7.09 24.86 -0.47
N THR A 382 7.71 25.30 0.63
CA THR A 382 9.06 24.86 1.00
C THR A 382 9.15 23.35 1.19
N GLY A 383 8.18 22.75 1.88
CA GLY A 383 8.12 21.29 2.07
C GLY A 383 7.82 20.52 0.78
N PHE A 384 7.05 21.11 -0.14
CA PHE A 384 6.61 20.46 -1.39
C PHE A 384 7.63 20.56 -2.53
N PHE A 385 8.20 21.75 -2.78
CA PHE A 385 9.05 22.01 -3.95
C PHE A 385 10.52 21.68 -3.75
N ARG A 386 11.05 21.78 -2.52
CA ARG A 386 12.46 21.44 -2.26
C ARG A 386 12.80 19.98 -2.59
N PRO A 387 11.94 18.98 -2.31
CA PRO A 387 12.17 17.61 -2.77
C PRO A 387 12.26 17.48 -4.30
N ILE A 388 11.49 18.26 -5.06
CA ILE A 388 11.56 18.29 -6.53
C ILE A 388 12.93 18.79 -7.00
N VAL A 389 13.46 19.84 -6.37
CA VAL A 389 14.83 20.32 -6.65
C VAL A 389 15.86 19.22 -6.35
N GLY A 390 15.68 18.49 -5.25
CA GLY A 390 16.51 17.33 -4.90
C GLY A 390 16.47 16.21 -5.95
N MET A 391 15.31 15.93 -6.53
CA MET A 391 15.17 14.98 -7.64
C MET A 391 15.98 15.44 -8.86
N SER A 392 15.90 16.72 -9.23
CA SER A 392 16.65 17.27 -10.38
C SER A 392 18.15 17.14 -10.18
N PHE A 393 18.67 17.44 -8.99
CA PHE A 393 20.10 17.24 -8.68
C PHE A 393 20.51 15.77 -8.73
N ALA A 394 19.66 14.85 -8.27
CA ALA A 394 19.94 13.42 -8.34
C ALA A 394 19.98 12.89 -9.78
N ILE A 395 19.04 13.32 -10.64
CA ILE A 395 19.06 12.99 -12.07
C ILE A 395 20.36 13.49 -12.69
N PHE A 396 20.69 14.77 -12.48
CA PHE A 396 21.92 15.37 -13.00
C PHE A 396 23.17 14.62 -12.53
N ALA A 397 23.23 14.22 -11.26
CA ALA A 397 24.38 13.48 -10.73
C ALA A 397 24.52 12.09 -11.37
N VAL A 398 23.42 11.37 -11.60
CA VAL A 398 23.45 10.06 -12.27
C VAL A 398 23.81 10.21 -13.75
N GLU A 399 23.26 11.20 -14.45
CA GLU A 399 23.63 11.51 -15.84
C GLU A 399 25.12 11.85 -15.98
N LEU A 400 25.67 12.60 -15.02
CA LEU A 400 27.10 12.96 -15.03
C LEU A 400 27.98 11.71 -14.86
N ILE A 401 27.56 10.74 -14.05
CA ILE A 401 28.27 9.46 -13.91
C ILE A 401 28.19 8.65 -15.21
N GLU A 402 26.98 8.49 -15.77
CA GLU A 402 26.74 7.72 -16.99
C GLU A 402 27.39 8.36 -18.23
N SER A 403 27.56 9.69 -18.24
CA SER A 403 28.27 10.39 -19.31
C SER A 403 29.74 10.03 -19.44
N GLY A 404 30.30 9.29 -18.48
CA GLY A 404 31.69 8.87 -18.50
C GLY A 404 32.67 9.99 -18.15
N VAL A 405 32.21 11.15 -17.68
CA VAL A 405 33.07 12.24 -17.19
C VAL A 405 34.05 11.74 -16.11
N PHE A 406 33.66 10.74 -15.32
CA PHE A 406 34.51 10.13 -14.29
C PHE A 406 35.10 8.76 -14.66
N SER A 407 35.14 8.39 -15.94
CA SER A 407 35.65 7.09 -16.41
C SER A 407 37.12 6.81 -16.02
N GLY A 408 37.88 7.83 -15.60
CA GLY A 408 39.23 7.68 -15.04
C GLY A 408 39.33 7.59 -13.51
N ILE A 409 38.25 7.86 -12.77
CA ILE A 409 38.23 7.89 -11.29
C ILE A 409 37.46 6.71 -10.71
N PHE A 410 36.35 6.32 -11.36
CA PHE A 410 35.49 5.23 -10.90
C PHE A 410 35.45 4.09 -11.91
N THR A 411 36.00 2.93 -11.53
CA THR A 411 35.83 1.70 -12.30
C THR A 411 34.48 1.07 -11.93
N ILE A 412 33.42 1.40 -12.67
CA ILE A 412 32.10 0.79 -12.48
C ILE A 412 32.19 -0.69 -12.87
N THR A 413 32.31 -1.56 -11.87
CA THR A 413 32.27 -3.01 -12.09
C THR A 413 30.86 -3.39 -12.54
N LYS A 414 30.71 -4.15 -13.64
CA LYS A 414 29.43 -4.58 -14.25
C LYS A 414 28.50 -5.41 -13.36
N GLN A 415 28.75 -5.51 -12.06
CA GLN A 415 27.88 -6.24 -11.15
C GLN A 415 26.66 -5.37 -10.81
N GLN A 416 25.54 -5.69 -11.44
CA GLN A 416 24.28 -4.93 -11.41
C GLN A 416 23.85 -4.47 -10.02
N SER A 417 23.97 -5.33 -9.00
CA SER A 417 23.60 -4.97 -7.62
C SER A 417 24.45 -3.87 -7.00
N ARG A 418 25.76 -3.84 -7.28
CA ARG A 418 26.67 -2.81 -6.74
C ARG A 418 26.43 -1.45 -7.38
N THR A 419 26.10 -1.43 -8.67
CA THR A 419 25.77 -0.20 -9.40
C THR A 419 24.51 0.46 -8.84
N VAL A 420 23.48 -0.33 -8.50
CA VAL A 420 22.25 0.20 -7.87
C VAL A 420 22.58 0.94 -6.56
N TYR A 421 23.34 0.31 -5.65
CA TYR A 421 23.68 0.95 -4.36
C TYR A 421 24.52 2.21 -4.52
N LEU A 422 25.42 2.24 -5.52
CA LEU A 422 26.18 3.43 -5.86
C LEU A 422 25.26 4.57 -6.30
N TYR A 423 24.33 4.30 -7.21
CA TYR A 423 23.37 5.30 -7.69
C TYR A 423 22.44 5.76 -6.58
N MET A 424 21.97 4.87 -5.72
CA MET A 424 21.17 5.23 -4.55
C MET A 424 21.93 6.18 -3.62
N SER A 425 23.19 5.87 -3.32
CA SER A 425 24.01 6.67 -2.40
C SER A 425 24.30 8.05 -2.99
N ILE A 426 24.67 8.13 -4.27
CA ILE A 426 25.01 9.39 -4.91
C ILE A 426 23.76 10.23 -5.12
N ALA A 427 22.65 9.64 -5.58
CA ALA A 427 21.38 10.34 -5.72
C ALA A 427 20.89 10.90 -4.38
N PHE A 428 21.00 10.11 -3.29
CA PHE A 428 20.66 10.59 -1.95
C PHE A 428 21.53 11.76 -1.52
N ILE A 429 22.85 11.66 -1.69
CA ILE A 429 23.78 12.75 -1.36
C ILE A 429 23.48 13.98 -2.21
N ALA A 430 23.26 13.83 -3.51
CA ALA A 430 22.92 14.91 -4.42
C ALA A 430 21.61 15.61 -4.02
N GLY A 431 20.57 14.84 -3.67
CA GLY A 431 19.32 15.38 -3.15
C GLY A 431 19.48 16.10 -1.81
N PHE A 432 20.32 15.56 -0.92
CA PHE A 432 20.67 16.21 0.35
C PHE A 432 21.52 17.48 0.14
N SER A 433 22.28 17.53 -0.96
CA SER A 433 23.27 18.55 -1.29
C SER A 433 22.70 19.91 -1.71
N GLU A 434 21.37 20.06 -1.82
CA GLU A 434 20.74 21.38 -1.98
C GLU A 434 21.29 22.38 -0.94
N ARG A 435 21.58 21.90 0.27
CA ARG A 435 22.30 22.66 1.29
C ARG A 435 23.80 22.81 1.04
N LEU A 436 24.47 21.76 0.61
CA LEU A 436 25.92 21.81 0.38
C LEU A 436 26.26 22.89 -0.63
N VAL A 437 25.44 23.05 -1.67
CA VAL A 437 25.61 24.12 -2.66
C VAL A 437 25.40 25.49 -2.00
N GLU A 438 24.31 25.70 -1.24
CA GLU A 438 24.06 26.97 -0.54
C GLU A 438 25.18 27.32 0.46
N ASP A 439 25.57 26.36 1.31
CA ASP A 439 26.63 26.53 2.32
C ASP A 439 28.01 26.77 1.67
N VAL A 440 28.31 26.12 0.53
CA VAL A 440 29.57 26.32 -0.22
C VAL A 440 29.56 27.66 -0.94
N VAL A 441 28.45 28.05 -1.57
CA VAL A 441 28.33 29.36 -2.24
C VAL A 441 28.50 30.47 -1.21
N ILE A 442 27.79 30.43 -0.08
CA ILE A 442 27.91 31.44 0.99
C ILE A 442 29.34 31.48 1.56
N LYS A 443 29.97 30.32 1.84
CA LYS A 443 31.36 30.29 2.31
C LYS A 443 32.34 30.81 1.27
N THR A 444 32.11 30.50 0.00
CA THR A 444 32.95 30.97 -1.10
C THR A 444 32.79 32.48 -1.27
N GLU A 445 31.56 33.00 -1.26
CA GLU A 445 31.28 34.44 -1.28
C GLU A 445 31.97 35.15 -0.12
N ASN A 446 31.85 34.65 1.11
CA ASN A 446 32.52 35.23 2.28
C ASN A 446 34.04 35.19 2.18
N THR A 447 34.60 34.15 1.55
CA THR A 447 36.04 34.00 1.36
C THR A 447 36.56 34.86 0.20
N LEU A 448 35.79 35.00 -0.89
CA LEU A 448 36.18 35.70 -2.11
C LEU A 448 35.94 37.21 -2.00
N THR A 449 34.89 37.63 -1.31
CA THR A 449 34.55 39.05 -1.15
C THR A 449 35.28 39.71 0.01
N GLY A 450 35.82 38.94 0.98
CA GLY A 450 36.67 39.46 2.07
C GLY A 450 35.99 40.48 3.01
N PHE A 451 34.75 40.89 2.74
CA PHE A 451 33.96 41.76 3.58
C PHE A 451 33.22 40.90 4.60
N SER A 452 33.89 40.58 5.69
CA SER A 452 33.21 40.19 6.92
C SER A 452 32.26 41.33 7.31
N SER A 453 30.96 41.15 7.03
CA SER A 453 29.94 42.00 7.62
C SER A 453 29.89 41.68 9.11
N THR A 454 30.74 42.36 9.88
CA THR A 454 30.58 42.58 11.31
C THR A 454 29.31 43.43 11.47
N SER A 455 28.16 42.79 11.32
CA SER A 455 26.89 43.33 11.79
C SER A 455 26.55 42.54 13.03
N ASP A 456 27.24 42.86 14.12
CA ASP A 456 26.70 42.67 15.46
C ASP A 456 25.34 43.37 15.51
N LYS A 457 24.28 42.61 15.77
CA LYS A 457 23.16 42.97 16.63
C LYS A 457 22.35 41.76 17.03
#